data_AF-A0A9D5FH23-F1
#
_entry.id   AF-A0A9D5FH23-F1
#
_cell.length_a   1.000
_cell.length_b   1.000
_cell.length_c   1.000
_cell.angle_alpha   90.00
_cell.angle_beta   90.00
_cell.angle_gamma   90.00
#
_symmetry.space_group_name_H-M   'P 1'
#
loop_
_entity.id
_entity.type
_entity.pdbx_description
1 polymer ?
#
loop_
_entity_poly.entity_id
_entity_poly.type
_entity_poly.pdbx_seq_one_letter_code
_entity_poly.pdbx_strand_id
1 'polypeptide(L)'
;MAKSKPLPDTVEGLDREIEILRGLIRQAAEKQSPALSFDEQLSLLETVGRTAPALARLLKARRDLANQALDPAAMLRQALLELEEEWPEFKKFGEQFKPSRLVHPDAQSQGREEESAA
;
A
#
# COMPACT_ATOMS: atom_id res chain seq x y z
N MET A 1 15.44 3.92 -28.58
CA MET A 1 14.42 4.32 -27.59
C MET A 1 13.28 3.33 -27.65
N ALA A 2 13.18 2.40 -26.69
CA ALA A 2 12.09 1.42 -26.66
C ALA A 2 10.81 2.14 -26.23
N LYS A 3 9.81 2.19 -27.12
CA LYS A 3 8.48 2.71 -26.80
C LYS A 3 7.84 1.75 -25.78
N SER A 4 7.71 2.18 -24.54
CA SER A 4 6.95 1.48 -23.51
C SER A 4 5.51 1.29 -23.99
N LYS A 5 5.02 0.05 -23.99
CA LYS A 5 3.61 -0.26 -24.24
C LYS A 5 2.75 0.64 -23.32
N PRO A 6 1.75 1.37 -23.84
CA PRO A 6 0.88 2.20 -23.01
C PRO A 6 0.19 1.33 -21.97
N LEU A 7 0.09 1.84 -20.74
CA LEU A 7 -0.60 1.12 -19.67
C LEU A 7 -2.09 0.97 -20.03
N PRO A 8 -2.75 -0.13 -19.62
CA PRO A 8 -4.19 -0.22 -19.67
C PRO A 8 -4.84 0.86 -18.80
N ASP A 9 -5.86 1.55 -19.32
CA ASP A 9 -6.55 2.64 -18.62
C ASP A 9 -7.71 2.15 -17.73
N THR A 10 -7.96 0.84 -17.68
CA THR A 10 -9.03 0.23 -16.87
C THR A 10 -8.48 -0.67 -15.76
N VAL A 11 -9.22 -0.77 -14.65
CA VAL A 11 -8.87 -1.66 -13.53
C VAL A 11 -8.77 -3.11 -14.01
N GLU A 12 -9.71 -3.60 -14.82
CA GLU A 12 -9.65 -4.99 -15.32
C GLU A 12 -8.44 -5.23 -16.23
N GLY A 13 -8.05 -4.22 -17.04
CA GLY A 13 -6.89 -4.30 -17.90
C GLY A 13 -5.58 -4.38 -17.10
N LEU A 14 -5.46 -3.55 -16.06
CA LEU A 14 -4.31 -3.57 -15.14
C LEU A 14 -4.24 -4.89 -14.36
N ASP A 15 -5.37 -5.38 -13.85
CA ASP A 15 -5.43 -6.63 -13.09
C ASP A 15 -5.01 -7.83 -13.93
N ARG A 16 -5.44 -7.87 -15.20
CA ARG A 16 -5.01 -8.91 -16.13
C ARG A 16 -3.51 -8.89 -16.38
N GLU A 17 -2.92 -7.72 -16.63
CA GLU A 17 -1.47 -7.59 -16.86
C GLU A 17 -0.65 -7.90 -15.58
N ILE A 18 -1.16 -7.53 -14.39
CA ILE A 18 -0.57 -7.89 -13.09
C ILE A 18 -0.55 -9.41 -12.91
N GLU A 19 -1.66 -10.10 -13.19
CA GLU A 19 -1.72 -11.56 -13.06
C GLU A 19 -0.82 -12.27 -14.07
N ILE A 20 -0.70 -11.76 -15.30
CA ILE A 20 0.25 -12.29 -16.28
C ILE A 20 1.69 -12.20 -15.75
N LEU A 21 2.11 -11.03 -15.26
CA LEU A 21 3.47 -10.85 -14.75
C LEU A 21 3.73 -11.67 -13.48
N ARG A 22 2.76 -11.78 -12.57
CA ARG A 22 2.85 -12.69 -11.41
C ARG A 22 2.97 -14.15 -11.85
N GLY A 23 2.23 -14.55 -12.87
CA GLY A 23 2.32 -15.88 -13.48
C GLY A 23 3.72 -16.17 -14.02
N LEU A 24 4.34 -15.21 -14.71
CA LEU A 24 5.72 -15.37 -15.21
C LEU A 24 6.74 -15.51 -14.09
N ILE A 25 6.60 -14.74 -13.01
CA ILE A 25 7.49 -14.86 -11.84
C ILE A 25 7.29 -16.20 -11.15
N ARG A 26 6.06 -16.69 -11.01
CA ARG A 26 5.78 -18.02 -10.45
C ARG A 26 6.35 -19.14 -11.30
N GLN A 27 6.15 -19.10 -12.61
CA GLN A 27 6.73 -20.08 -13.53
C GLN A 27 8.26 -20.07 -13.51
N ALA A 28 8.87 -18.90 -13.33
CA ALA A 28 10.30 -18.80 -13.12
C ALA A 28 10.70 -19.49 -11.79
N ALA A 29 10.01 -19.20 -10.69
CA ALA A 29 10.26 -19.84 -9.40
C ALA A 29 10.05 -21.36 -9.42
N GLU A 30 9.04 -21.87 -10.12
CA GLU A 30 8.77 -23.31 -10.26
C GLU A 30 9.86 -24.04 -11.07
N LYS A 31 10.50 -23.35 -12.01
CA LYS A 31 11.64 -23.89 -12.76
C LYS A 31 12.92 -23.89 -11.95
N GLN A 32 12.97 -23.18 -10.83
CA GLN A 32 14.14 -23.15 -9.97
C GLN A 32 14.36 -24.54 -9.35
N SER A 33 15.51 -25.14 -9.68
CA SER A 33 15.90 -26.45 -9.19
C SER A 33 17.38 -26.41 -8.80
N PRO A 34 17.79 -27.15 -7.75
CA PRO A 34 19.21 -27.27 -7.40
C PRO A 34 20.05 -27.95 -8.50
N ALA A 35 19.41 -28.57 -9.50
CA ALA A 35 20.07 -29.20 -10.65
C ALA A 35 20.33 -28.24 -11.83
N LEU A 36 19.89 -26.98 -11.76
CA LEU A 36 20.14 -26.00 -12.81
C LEU A 36 21.62 -25.61 -12.87
N SER A 37 22.14 -25.45 -14.08
CA SER A 37 23.44 -24.83 -14.31
C SER A 37 23.44 -23.35 -13.92
N PHE A 38 24.61 -22.78 -13.67
CA PHE A 38 24.76 -21.37 -13.30
C PHE A 38 24.17 -20.42 -14.35
N ASP A 39 24.36 -20.71 -15.64
CA ASP A 39 23.83 -19.89 -16.74
C ASP A 39 22.30 -19.92 -16.80
N GLU A 40 21.69 -21.08 -16.53
CA GLU A 40 20.23 -21.21 -16.44
C GLU A 40 19.68 -20.46 -15.23
N GLN A 41 20.36 -20.52 -14.09
CA GLN A 41 19.98 -19.75 -12.90
C GLN A 41 20.07 -18.24 -13.15
N LEU A 42 21.12 -17.77 -13.84
CA LEU A 42 21.28 -16.37 -14.19
C LEU A 42 20.20 -15.90 -15.18
N SER A 43 19.89 -16.70 -16.20
CA SER A 43 18.83 -16.39 -17.17
C SER A 43 17.45 -16.29 -16.51
N LEU A 44 17.17 -17.18 -15.56
CA LEU A 44 15.96 -17.15 -14.76
C LEU A 44 15.86 -15.87 -13.93
N LEU A 45 16.95 -15.50 -13.27
CA LEU A 45 17.05 -14.28 -12.45
C LEU A 45 16.91 -13.01 -13.31
N GLU A 46 17.52 -12.96 -14.49
CA GLU A 46 17.35 -11.85 -15.43
C GLU A 46 15.90 -11.68 -15.88
N THR A 47 15.18 -12.78 -16.09
CA THR A 47 13.76 -12.75 -16.47
C THR A 47 12.89 -12.19 -15.35
N VAL A 48 13.14 -12.59 -14.11
CA VAL A 48 12.47 -12.02 -12.93
C VAL A 48 12.84 -10.54 -12.75
N GLY A 49 14.13 -10.20 -12.91
CA GLY A 49 14.63 -8.84 -12.81
C GLY A 49 14.06 -7.89 -13.86
N ARG A 50 13.76 -8.36 -15.07
CA ARG A 50 13.10 -7.56 -16.12
C ARG A 50 11.60 -7.37 -15.87
N THR A 51 10.94 -8.34 -15.25
CA THR A 51 9.49 -8.31 -15.02
C THR A 51 9.11 -7.54 -13.76
N ALA A 52 9.96 -7.55 -12.72
CA ALA A 52 9.69 -6.87 -11.44
C ALA A 52 9.44 -5.34 -11.56
N PRO A 53 10.23 -4.55 -12.32
CA PRO A 53 9.95 -3.13 -12.49
C PRO A 53 8.64 -2.85 -13.23
N ALA A 54 8.25 -3.71 -14.17
CA ALA A 54 6.99 -3.59 -14.89
C ALA A 54 5.80 -3.86 -13.96
N LEU A 55 5.91 -4.89 -13.11
CA LEU A 55 4.91 -5.23 -12.10
C LEU A 55 4.74 -4.10 -11.07
N ALA A 56 5.84 -3.52 -10.57
CA ALA A 56 5.80 -2.40 -9.64
C ALA A 56 5.05 -1.18 -10.24
N ARG A 57 5.29 -0.86 -11.51
CA ARG A 57 4.57 0.22 -12.21
C ARG A 57 3.07 -0.06 -12.34
N LEU A 58 2.69 -1.30 -12.68
CA LEU A 58 1.27 -1.68 -12.82
C LEU A 58 0.53 -1.66 -11.47
N LEU A 59 1.18 -2.13 -10.40
CA LEU A 59 0.61 -2.07 -9.04
C LEU A 59 0.40 -0.62 -8.59
N LYS A 60 1.35 0.27 -8.88
CA LYS A 60 1.21 1.70 -8.62
C LYS A 60 0.07 2.32 -9.42
N ALA A 61 -0.02 2.04 -10.71
CA ALA A 61 -1.11 2.52 -11.55
C ALA A 61 -2.49 2.03 -11.06
N ARG A 62 -2.59 0.77 -10.64
CA ARG A 62 -3.81 0.21 -10.03
C ARG A 62 -4.18 0.93 -8.75
N ARG A 63 -3.22 1.20 -7.86
CA ARG A 63 -3.42 1.96 -6.63
C ARG A 63 -3.90 3.38 -6.93
N ASP A 64 -3.25 4.06 -7.87
CA ASP A 64 -3.58 5.43 -8.23
C ASP A 64 -4.99 5.52 -8.86
N LEU A 65 -5.39 4.52 -9.65
CA LEU A 65 -6.75 4.41 -10.20
C LEU A 65 -7.81 4.13 -9.12
N ALA A 66 -7.50 3.28 -8.14
CA ALA A 66 -8.37 3.06 -6.99
C ALA A 66 -8.49 4.31 -6.11
N ASN A 67 -7.40 5.08 -5.97
CA ASN A 67 -7.37 6.34 -5.24
C ASN A 67 -8.13 7.46 -5.96
N GLN A 68 -8.19 7.47 -7.29
CA GLN A 68 -9.05 8.40 -8.03
C GLN A 68 -10.54 8.15 -7.77
N ALA A 69 -10.92 6.93 -7.37
CA ALA A 69 -12.28 6.57 -7.01
C ALA A 69 -12.63 6.84 -5.53
N LEU A 70 -11.65 7.16 -4.67
CA LEU A 70 -11.82 7.34 -3.23
C LEU A 70 -11.52 8.78 -2.79
N ASP A 71 -12.24 9.25 -1.77
CA ASP A 71 -12.11 10.55 -1.12
C ASP A 71 -10.62 10.96 -0.91
N PRO A 72 -10.16 12.11 -1.43
CA PRO A 72 -8.77 12.58 -1.34
C PRO A 72 -8.17 12.55 0.07
N ALA A 73 -9.00 12.70 1.11
CA ALA A 73 -8.57 12.62 2.50
C ALA A 73 -8.16 11.19 2.92
N ALA A 74 -8.79 10.15 2.35
CA ALA A 74 -8.44 8.76 2.58
C ALA A 74 -7.08 8.43 1.94
N MET A 75 -6.79 8.98 0.77
CA MET A 75 -5.50 8.82 0.08
C MET A 75 -4.35 9.39 0.90
N LEU A 76 -4.51 10.59 1.46
CA LEU A 76 -3.49 11.23 2.30
C LEU A 76 -3.22 10.43 3.58
N ARG A 77 -4.27 9.88 4.21
CA ARG A 77 -4.12 9.00 5.38
C ARG A 77 -3.35 7.73 5.04
N GLN A 78 -3.65 7.10 3.91
CA GLN A 78 -2.97 5.89 3.47
C GLN A 78 -1.49 6.16 3.13
N ALA A 79 -1.20 7.24 2.41
CA ALA A 79 0.17 7.63 2.10
C ALA A 79 1.00 7.94 3.37
N LEU A 80 0.37 8.53 4.39
CA LEU A 80 1.00 8.75 5.71
C LEU A 80 1.36 7.44 6.40
N LEU A 81 0.49 6.42 6.34
CA LEU A 81 0.76 5.10 6.91
C LEU A 81 1.91 4.39 6.20
N GLU A 82 1.92 4.41 4.87
CA GLU A 82 3.04 3.85 4.07
C GLU A 82 4.37 4.52 4.43
N LEU A 83 4.37 5.86 4.56
CA LEU A 83 5.57 6.62 4.93
C LEU A 83 6.06 6.32 6.37
N GLU A 84 5.14 6.14 7.31
CA GLU A 84 5.47 5.75 8.70
C GLU A 84 6.03 4.33 8.81
N GLU A 85 5.64 3.43 7.90
CA GLU A 85 6.14 2.06 7.84
C GLU A 85 7.55 1.99 7.24
N GLU A 86 7.82 2.78 6.20
CA GLU A 86 9.15 2.87 5.58
C GLU A 86 10.16 3.68 6.42
N TRP A 87 9.68 4.62 7.25
CA TRP A 87 10.52 5.47 8.11
C TRP A 87 10.07 5.49 9.58
N PRO A 88 10.61 4.60 10.43
CA PRO A 88 10.26 4.55 11.85
C PRO A 88 10.64 5.82 12.65
N GLU A 89 11.57 6.62 12.15
CA GLU A 89 11.93 7.93 12.73
C GLU A 89 10.83 8.98 12.53
N PHE A 90 10.16 8.95 11.37
CA PHE A 90 9.03 9.81 11.05
C PHE A 90 7.82 9.49 11.95
N LYS A 91 7.59 8.21 12.24
CA LYS A 91 6.56 7.76 13.18
C LYS A 91 6.75 8.34 14.59
N LYS A 92 7.99 8.32 15.11
CA LYS A 92 8.33 8.92 16.43
C LYS A 92 8.12 10.44 16.44
N PHE A 93 8.35 11.10 15.31
CA PHE A 93 8.09 12.54 15.16
C PHE A 93 6.58 12.84 15.15
N GLY A 94 5.78 12.05 14.42
CA GLY A 94 4.32 12.23 14.33
C GLY A 94 3.57 12.02 15.66
N GLU A 95 4.11 11.19 16.55
CA GLU A 95 3.55 11.00 17.90
C GLU A 95 3.49 12.28 18.74
N GLN A 96 4.35 13.26 18.48
CA GLN A 96 4.40 14.54 19.19
C GLN A 96 3.20 15.45 18.90
N PHE A 97 2.52 15.22 17.78
CA PHE A 97 1.37 16.00 17.32
C PHE A 97 0.04 15.27 17.46
N LYS A 98 0.04 14.03 17.96
CA LYS A 98 -1.20 13.32 18.24
C LYS A 98 -1.92 14.07 19.35
N PRO A 99 -3.19 14.48 19.15
CA PRO A 99 -3.94 15.15 20.20
C PRO A 99 -4.00 14.20 21.38
N SER A 100 -3.36 14.60 22.48
CA SER A 100 -3.49 13.91 23.75
C SER A 100 -4.98 13.88 24.04
N ARG A 101 -5.58 12.67 24.11
CA ARG A 101 -6.93 12.53 24.65
C ARG A 101 -6.84 12.96 26.10
N LEU A 102 -6.97 14.26 26.34
CA LEU A 102 -7.34 14.80 27.62
C LEU A 102 -8.75 14.25 27.86
N VAL A 103 -8.79 13.15 28.60
CA VAL A 103 -9.99 12.67 29.26
C VAL A 103 -10.53 13.86 30.04
N HIS A 104 -11.63 14.46 29.59
CA HIS A 104 -12.37 15.43 30.40
C HIS A 104 -12.95 14.67 31.60
N PRO A 105 -12.47 14.89 32.84
CA PRO A 105 -13.00 14.23 34.01
C PRO A 105 -14.07 15.11 34.65
N ASP A 106 -15.06 15.59 33.90
CA ASP A 106 -16.15 16.42 34.47
C ASP A 106 -17.47 16.12 33.75
N ALA A 107 -17.97 14.90 33.97
CA ALA A 107 -19.36 14.52 33.66
C ALA A 107 -20.06 13.94 34.90
N GLN A 108 -19.74 14.47 36.08
CA GLN A 108 -20.42 14.14 37.34
C GLN A 108 -20.52 15.39 38.24
N SER A 109 -21.42 16.32 37.90
CA SER A 109 -21.95 17.34 38.81
C SER A 109 -23.20 18.01 38.20
N GLN A 110 -24.18 17.22 37.79
CA GLN A 110 -25.56 17.70 37.58
C GLN A 110 -26.51 16.67 38.19
N GLY A 111 -26.89 16.91 39.44
CA GLY A 111 -27.83 16.09 40.20
C GLY A 111 -27.89 16.54 41.65
N ARG A 112 -29.04 17.14 42.04
CA ARG A 112 -29.35 17.94 43.24
C ARG A 112 -28.97 19.42 43.02
N GLU A 113 -29.89 20.38 42.95
CA GLU A 113 -31.11 20.56 43.74
C GLU A 113 -32.18 21.30 42.91
N GLU A 114 -33.25 20.62 42.49
CA GLU A 114 -34.54 21.25 42.14
C GLU A 114 -35.67 20.25 42.46
N GLU A 115 -36.00 20.13 43.74
CA GLU A 115 -37.27 19.63 44.30
C GLU A 115 -37.16 19.93 45.80
N SER A 116 -38.05 20.64 46.49
CA SER A 116 -39.46 20.81 46.31
C SER A 116 -39.89 22.01 47.15
N ALA A 117 -40.80 22.80 46.60
CA ALA A 117 -41.56 23.81 47.32
C ALA A 117 -42.42 23.16 48.41
N ALA A 118 -42.46 23.79 49.58
CA ALA A 118 -43.57 23.74 50.54
C ALA A 118 -43.67 25.10 51.25
#